data_AF-A0A0C3ESC8-F1
#
_entry.id   AF-A0A0C3ESC8-F1
#
_cell.length_a   1.000
_cell.length_b   1.000
_cell.length_c   1.000
_cell.angle_alpha   90.00
_cell.angle_beta   90.00
_cell.angle_gamma   90.00
#
_symmetry.space_group_name_H-M   'P 1'
#
loop_
_entity.id
_entity.type
_entity.pdbx_description
1 polymer ?
#
loop_
_entity_poly.entity_id
_entity_poly.type
_entity_poly.pdbx_seq_one_letter_code
_entity_poly.pdbx_strand_id
1 'polypeptide(L)'
;MQKCWNDIAPGQAFPVRWNEQDIERHRKEYARLKAYDDRVSCLAKDLELDGDAWVSNERYEEVRVKCSALRKSWDVDHNGGLFPFQDGAPSWFLS
;
A
#
# COMPACT_ATOMS: atom_id res chain seq x y z
N MET A 1 -19.24 3.69 -13.37
CA MET A 1 -20.27 4.65 -12.92
C MET A 1 -20.35 4.53 -11.40
N GLN A 2 -20.11 5.59 -10.64
CA GLN A 2 -20.16 5.54 -9.18
C GLN A 2 -21.62 5.57 -8.75
N LYS A 3 -22.12 4.49 -8.13
CA LYS A 3 -23.50 4.43 -7.62
C LYS A 3 -23.63 5.35 -6.41
N CYS A 4 -24.64 6.21 -6.41
CA CYS A 4 -24.99 7.04 -5.27
C CYS A 4 -25.84 6.23 -4.29
N TRP A 5 -25.80 6.55 -2.99
CA TRP A 5 -26.63 5.87 -1.98
C TRP A 5 -28.13 5.95 -2.34
N ASN A 6 -28.56 7.07 -2.90
CA ASN A 6 -29.93 7.25 -3.37
C ASN A 6 -30.34 6.26 -4.48
N ASP A 7 -29.38 5.70 -5.23
CA ASP A 7 -29.65 4.67 -6.23
C ASP A 7 -29.86 3.28 -5.60
N ILE A 8 -29.36 3.08 -4.37
CA ILE A 8 -29.38 1.81 -3.64
C ILE A 8 -30.56 1.77 -2.66
N ALA A 9 -30.80 2.88 -1.95
CA ALA A 9 -31.87 3.00 -0.97
C ALA A 9 -32.55 4.39 -1.09
N PRO A 10 -33.47 4.57 -2.06
CA PRO A 10 -34.14 5.84 -2.30
C PRO A 10 -34.88 6.35 -1.05
N GLY A 11 -34.67 7.61 -0.70
CA GLY A 11 -35.34 8.27 0.43
C GLY A 11 -34.84 7.83 1.82
N GLN A 12 -33.89 6.89 1.90
CA GLN A 12 -33.26 6.50 3.16
C GLN A 12 -32.01 7.35 3.41
N ALA A 13 -31.86 7.87 4.63
CA ALA A 13 -30.62 8.52 5.03
C ALA A 13 -29.45 7.52 4.98
N PHE A 14 -28.27 7.98 4.59
CA PHE A 14 -27.08 7.14 4.63
C PHE A 14 -26.80 6.71 6.08
N PRO A 15 -26.62 5.41 6.36
CA PRO A 15 -26.58 4.90 7.73
C PRO A 15 -25.33 5.33 8.50
N VAL A 16 -24.28 5.74 7.79
CA VAL A 16 -23.03 6.23 8.39
C VAL A 16 -22.99 7.75 8.34
N ARG A 17 -22.95 8.38 9.51
CA ARG A 17 -22.71 9.83 9.60
C ARG A 17 -21.23 10.07 9.84
N TRP A 18 -20.54 10.47 8.79
CA TRP A 18 -19.16 10.94 8.90
C TRP A 18 -19.16 12.33 9.52
N ASN A 19 -18.41 12.51 10.60
CA ASN A 19 -18.13 13.85 11.09
C ASN A 19 -16.86 14.41 10.40
N GLU A 20 -16.58 15.70 10.61
CA GLU A 20 -15.40 16.35 10.02
C GLU A 20 -14.08 15.68 10.43
N GLN A 21 -14.00 15.14 11.65
CA GLN A 21 -12.81 14.44 12.14
C GLN A 21 -12.60 13.12 11.40
N ASP A 22 -13.67 12.38 11.09
CA ASP A 22 -13.57 11.13 10.34
C ASP A 22 -13.11 11.39 8.89
N ILE A 23 -13.63 12.46 8.27
CA ILE A 23 -13.24 12.87 6.92
C ILE A 23 -11.76 13.28 6.90
N GLU A 24 -11.32 14.06 7.89
CA GLU A 24 -9.93 14.50 8.00
C GLU A 24 -8.98 13.33 8.29
N ARG A 25 -9.37 12.41 9.17
CA ARG A 25 -8.62 11.17 9.41
C ARG A 25 -8.49 10.37 8.12
N HIS A 26 -9.59 10.17 7.39
CA HIS A 26 -9.57 9.43 6.13
C HIS A 26 -8.64 10.08 5.10
N ARG A 27 -8.65 11.41 4.97
CA ARG A 27 -7.73 12.12 4.06
C ARG A 27 -6.27 11.89 4.42
N LYS A 28 -5.92 11.95 5.71
CA LYS A 28 -4.55 11.70 6.18
C LYS A 28 -4.12 10.26 5.95
N GLU A 29 -4.98 9.30 6.27
CA GLU A 29 -4.74 7.87 6.03
C GLU A 29 -4.58 7.56 4.54
N TYR A 30 -5.44 8.15 3.69
CA TYR A 30 -5.36 7.97 2.24
C TYR A 30 -4.09 8.59 1.65
N ALA A 31 -3.69 9.79 2.11
CA ALA A 31 -2.43 10.39 1.70
C ALA A 31 -1.22 9.54 2.10
N ARG A 32 -1.25 8.97 3.31
CA ARG A 32 -0.22 8.04 3.81
C ARG A 32 -0.16 6.77 2.97
N LEU A 33 -1.31 6.16 2.66
CA LEU A 33 -1.41 4.99 1.79
C LEU A 33 -0.83 5.27 0.41
N LYS A 34 -1.20 6.40 -0.20
CA LYS A 34 -0.70 6.78 -1.51
C LYS A 34 0.83 6.95 -1.53
N ALA A 35 1.37 7.63 -0.51
CA ALA A 35 2.82 7.78 -0.37
C ALA A 35 3.52 6.42 -0.21
N TYR A 36 2.92 5.51 0.55
CA TYR A 36 3.41 4.14 0.67
C TYR A 36 3.40 3.40 -0.66
N ASP A 37 2.27 3.37 -1.38
CA ASP A 37 2.14 2.69 -2.67
C ASP A 37 3.13 3.22 -3.72
N ASP A 38 3.33 4.54 -3.76
CA ASP A 38 4.33 5.18 -4.64
C ASP A 38 5.75 4.69 -4.30
N ARG A 39 6.08 4.60 -3.01
CA ARG A 39 7.40 4.14 -2.54
C ARG A 39 7.63 2.65 -2.78
N VAL A 40 6.63 1.82 -2.54
CA VAL A 40 6.68 0.38 -2.85
C VAL A 40 6.88 0.17 -4.35
N SER A 41 6.17 0.94 -5.17
CA SER A 41 6.29 0.89 -6.63
C SER A 41 7.70 1.27 -7.11
N CYS A 42 8.31 2.29 -6.52
CA CYS A 42 9.70 2.66 -6.80
C CYS A 42 10.67 1.55 -6.39
N LEU A 43 10.53 1.00 -5.18
CA LEU A 43 11.38 -0.09 -4.71
C LEU A 43 11.31 -1.33 -5.61
N ALA A 44 10.10 -1.72 -6.03
CA ALA A 44 9.89 -2.86 -6.91
C ALA A 44 10.59 -2.66 -8.26
N LYS A 45 10.58 -1.43 -8.79
CA LYS A 45 11.31 -1.09 -10.02
C LYS A 45 12.83 -1.10 -9.81
N ASP A 46 13.33 -0.52 -8.72
CA ASP A 46 14.76 -0.44 -8.41
C ASP A 46 15.40 -1.81 -8.20
N LEU A 47 14.61 -2.76 -7.67
CA LEU A 47 15.01 -4.15 -7.47
C LEU A 47 14.70 -5.04 -8.70
N GLU A 48 14.03 -4.49 -9.71
CA GLU A 48 13.51 -5.17 -10.89
C GLU A 48 12.78 -6.46 -10.49
N LEU A 49 11.84 -6.31 -9.57
CA LEU A 49 10.98 -7.39 -9.11
C LEU A 49 9.84 -7.58 -10.11
N ASP A 50 9.50 -8.83 -10.38
CA ASP A 50 8.24 -9.18 -11.01
C ASP A 50 7.10 -9.13 -9.98
N GLY A 51 5.87 -9.43 -10.42
CA GLY A 51 4.69 -9.43 -9.55
C GLY A 51 4.92 -10.17 -8.23
N ASP A 52 4.38 -9.63 -7.14
CA ASP A 52 4.55 -10.12 -5.76
C ASP A 52 6.00 -10.32 -5.32
N ALA A 53 6.88 -9.39 -5.71
CA ALA A 53 8.29 -9.42 -5.33
C ALA A 53 9.04 -10.67 -5.84
N TRP A 54 8.56 -11.28 -6.92
CA TRP A 54 9.18 -12.45 -7.51
C TRP A 54 10.52 -12.12 -8.16
N VAL A 55 11.50 -13.01 -7.99
CA VAL A 55 12.83 -12.94 -8.61
C VAL A 55 13.32 -14.33 -8.97
N SER A 56 14.18 -14.42 -9.98
CA SER A 56 14.81 -15.70 -10.36
C SER A 56 15.85 -16.13 -9.31
N ASN A 57 16.12 -17.44 -9.24
CA ASN A 57 17.09 -18.00 -8.30
C ASN A 57 18.50 -17.42 -8.48
N GLU A 58 18.88 -17.10 -9.73
CA GLU A 58 20.19 -16.53 -10.07
C GLU A 58 20.36 -15.12 -9.51
N ARG A 59 19.26 -14.37 -9.37
CA ARG A 59 19.24 -12.99 -8.85
C ARG A 59 18.92 -12.90 -7.37
N TYR A 60 18.45 -13.99 -6.76
CA TYR A 60 17.92 -13.99 -5.40
C TYR A 60 18.91 -13.40 -4.38
N GLU A 61 20.16 -13.85 -4.37
CA GLU A 61 21.14 -13.36 -3.39
C GLU A 61 21.49 -11.88 -3.59
N GLU A 62 21.61 -11.43 -4.84
CA GLU A 62 21.84 -10.02 -5.15
C GLU A 62 20.69 -9.14 -4.63
N VAL A 63 19.45 -9.52 -4.96
CA VAL A 63 18.25 -8.79 -4.55
C VAL A 63 18.08 -8.85 -3.04
N ARG A 64 18.35 -9.98 -2.39
CA ARG A 64 18.27 -10.12 -0.94
C ARG A 64 19.23 -9.17 -0.22
N VAL A 65 20.46 -9.02 -0.70
CA VAL A 65 21.44 -8.07 -0.14
C VAL A 65 20.97 -6.64 -0.31
N LYS A 66 20.48 -6.25 -1.51
CA LYS A 66 19.93 -4.92 -1.77
C LYS A 66 18.71 -4.63 -0.87
N CYS A 67 17.76 -5.56 -0.78
CA CYS A 67 16.60 -5.48 0.10
C CYS A 67 17.00 -5.28 1.56
N SER A 68 18.01 -6.01 2.05
CA SER A 68 18.51 -5.86 3.42
C SER A 68 19.07 -4.46 3.69
N ALA A 69 19.77 -3.87 2.72
CA ALA A 69 20.28 -2.50 2.82
C ALA A 69 19.13 -1.48 2.82
N LEU A 70 18.19 -1.61 1.88
CA LEU A 70 17.03 -0.73 1.75
C LEU A 70 16.13 -0.77 2.99
N ARG A 71 15.93 -1.96 3.58
CA ARG A 71 15.17 -2.14 4.82
C ARG A 71 15.81 -1.39 6.00
N LYS A 72 17.15 -1.36 6.08
CA LYS A 72 17.86 -0.65 7.15
C LYS A 72 17.75 0.87 7.04
N SER A 73 17.64 1.40 5.83
CA SER A 73 17.45 2.83 5.58
C SER A 73 15.99 3.24 5.46
N TRP A 74 15.04 2.33 5.71
CA TRP A 74 13.62 2.60 5.55
C TRP A 74 13.08 3.42 6.72
N ASP A 75 12.64 4.64 6.42
CA ASP A 75 11.92 5.50 7.35
C ASP A 75 10.41 5.24 7.25
N VAL A 76 9.81 4.74 8.34
CA VAL A 76 8.39 4.35 8.38
C VAL A 76 7.46 5.55 8.26
N ASP A 77 7.83 6.68 8.86
CA ASP A 77 7.00 7.88 8.86
C ASP A 77 7.09 8.59 7.51
N HIS A 78 8.29 8.68 6.94
CA HIS A 78 8.49 9.28 5.63
C HIS A 78 7.87 8.45 4.50
N ASN A 79 7.98 7.12 4.57
CA ASN A 79 7.48 6.23 3.53
C ASN A 79 6.04 5.77 3.75
N GLY A 80 5.38 6.26 4.80
CA GLY A 80 3.96 6.00 5.05
C GLY A 80 3.64 4.59 5.54
N GLY A 81 4.61 3.75 5.87
CA GLY A 81 4.35 2.36 6.27
C GLY A 81 5.60 1.56 6.60
N LEU A 82 5.40 0.32 7.06
CA LEU A 82 6.48 -0.64 7.27
C LEU A 82 7.10 -1.06 5.93
N PHE A 83 8.33 -1.56 5.94
CA PHE A 83 8.97 -2.05 4.72
C PHE A 83 8.14 -3.16 4.04
N PRO A 84 7.93 -3.12 2.70
CA PRO A 84 6.96 -3.97 2.01
C PRO A 84 7.38 -5.45 1.89
N PHE A 85 8.66 -5.75 1.73
CA PHE A 85 9.13 -7.12 1.46
C PHE A 85 9.59 -7.78 2.76
N GLN A 86 8.61 -8.18 3.56
CA GLN A 86 8.81 -8.87 4.84
C GLN A 86 7.84 -10.04 4.98
N ASP A 87 8.20 -11.03 5.78
CA ASP A 87 7.31 -12.17 6.07
C ASP A 87 5.99 -11.66 6.65
N GLY A 88 4.88 -12.21 6.12
CA GLY A 88 3.52 -11.81 6.49
C GLY A 88 3.01 -10.54 5.81
N ALA A 89 3.74 -9.97 4.85
CA ALA A 89 3.23 -8.90 4.01
C ALA A 89 2.08 -9.39 3.10
N PRO A 90 1.10 -8.52 2.76
CA PRO A 90 0.03 -8.87 1.82
C PRO A 90 0.57 -9.28 0.44
N SER A 91 0.01 -10.34 -0.14
CA SER A 91 0.27 -10.80 -1.51
C SER A 91 -0.96 -10.53 -2.38
N TRP A 92 -0.75 -10.04 -3.60
CA TRP A 92 -1.85 -9.79 -4.54
C TRP A 92 -2.32 -11.07 -5.23
N PHE A 93 -1.47 -12.11 -5.32
CA PHE A 93 -1.81 -13.40 -5.93
C PHE A 93 -2.57 -14.39 -5.03
N LEU A 94 -2.64 -14.14 -3.72
CA LEU A 94 -3.35 -15.01 -2.77
C LEU A 94 -4.74 -14.48 -2.39
N SER A 95 -5.30 -13.53 -3.16
CA SER A 95 -6.62 -12.94 -2.92
C SER A 95 -7.79 -13.78 -3.43
#